data_AF-A0A9P7EY78-F1
#
_entry.id   AF-A0A9P7EY78-F1
#
_cell.length_a   1.000
_cell.length_b   1.000
_cell.length_c   1.000
_cell.angle_alpha   90.00
_cell.angle_beta   90.00
_cell.angle_gamma   90.00
#
_symmetry.space_group_name_H-M   'P 1'
#
loop_
_entity.id
_entity.type
_entity.pdbx_description
1 polymer ?
#
loop_
_entity_poly.entity_id
_entity_poly.type
_entity_poly.pdbx_seq_one_letter_code
_entity_poly.pdbx_strand_id
1 'polypeptide(L)'
;MDARPDLVVHRGADAVPEYHNYCLFPGMYPTLYPYGVGGFEDPTCPTALSFEHQAKYYLSISDRSFHYHYSFIFVVLNILQQRQAHLHTHFTVKKSSFDSDARQLTSVSPQVLQHLSVQLECESKLSNLSPEEQSALKLLRQVNMLSARIPGSQVSKIFMHNKIRNYYGYFGLPHIFFTFNPSAAHSFIFQVMFGDTTVDLSQRLPHIPEGWLHAIRLAKDPVAAAEFFEFLFQCLFRYLFGWDFNKGQSTAEGGILGHIQAFYGTTE
;
A
#
# COMPACT_ATOMS: atom_id res chain seq x y z
N MET A 1 46.62 -1.01 -19.97
CA MET A 1 45.20 -0.72 -19.72
C MET A 1 44.90 -1.28 -18.35
N ASP A 2 44.77 -0.42 -17.35
CA ASP A 2 44.48 -0.83 -15.97
C ASP A 2 43.09 -1.47 -15.94
N ALA A 3 43.07 -2.78 -15.68
CA ALA A 3 41.84 -3.55 -15.49
C ALA A 3 41.20 -3.15 -14.16
N ARG A 4 40.43 -2.05 -14.16
CA ARG A 4 39.52 -1.74 -13.06
C ARG A 4 38.33 -2.70 -13.15
N PRO A 5 37.86 -3.24 -12.01
CA PRO A 5 36.71 -4.13 -12.00
C PRO A 5 35.46 -3.40 -12.52
N ASP A 6 34.64 -4.12 -13.29
CA ASP A 6 33.39 -3.59 -13.87
C ASP A 6 32.33 -3.26 -12.79
N LEU A 7 32.43 -3.87 -11.60
CA LEU A 7 31.56 -3.61 -10.46
C LEU A 7 32.35 -3.66 -9.15
N VAL A 8 32.25 -2.60 -8.35
CA VAL A 8 32.81 -2.54 -6.99
C VAL A 8 31.65 -2.49 -6.00
N VAL A 9 31.49 -3.56 -5.21
CA VAL A 9 30.49 -3.62 -4.13
C VAL A 9 31.19 -3.28 -2.81
N HIS A 10 30.89 -2.10 -2.28
CA HIS A 10 31.40 -1.68 -0.97
C HIS A 10 30.70 -2.45 0.15
N ARG A 11 31.48 -2.98 1.10
CA ARG A 11 30.96 -3.60 2.34
C ARG A 11 31.32 -2.72 3.52
N GLY A 12 30.38 -2.49 4.41
CA GLY A 12 30.56 -1.76 5.65
C GLY A 12 29.87 -2.48 6.80
N ALA A 13 30.39 -2.31 8.03
CA ALA A 13 29.75 -2.79 9.24
C ALA A 13 28.83 -1.71 9.88
N ASP A 14 29.01 -0.46 9.48
CA ASP A 14 28.28 0.67 10.03
C ASP A 14 26.89 0.80 9.41
N ALA A 15 25.91 1.14 10.24
CA ALA A 15 24.56 1.43 9.79
C ALA A 15 24.57 2.68 8.89
N VAL A 16 23.97 2.56 7.70
CA VAL A 16 23.85 3.66 6.73
C VAL A 16 22.49 4.33 6.91
N PRO A 17 22.41 5.66 7.00
CA PRO A 17 21.13 6.36 7.10
C PRO A 17 20.34 6.21 5.80
N GLU A 18 19.03 6.01 5.95
CA GLU A 18 18.08 5.94 4.85
C GLU A 18 17.62 7.33 4.40
N TYR A 19 17.30 8.22 5.33
CA TYR A 19 16.89 9.60 5.04
C TYR A 19 18.02 10.41 4.40
N HIS A 20 17.67 11.20 3.38
CA HIS A 20 18.59 12.14 2.72
C HIS A 20 19.86 11.49 2.17
N ASN A 21 19.77 10.22 1.77
CA ASN A 21 20.89 9.46 1.21
C ASN A 21 20.62 9.07 -0.24
N TYR A 22 20.89 10.02 -1.15
CA TYR A 22 20.64 9.82 -2.58
C TYR A 22 21.55 8.76 -3.22
N CYS A 23 22.68 8.40 -2.59
CA CYS A 23 23.54 7.32 -3.07
C CYS A 23 23.08 5.93 -2.63
N LEU A 24 22.10 5.81 -1.72
CA LEU A 24 21.68 4.54 -1.14
C LEU A 24 21.17 3.56 -2.20
N PHE A 25 20.14 3.95 -2.97
CA PHE A 25 19.52 3.09 -3.97
C PHE A 25 20.47 2.74 -5.14
N PRO A 26 21.23 3.70 -5.70
CA PRO A 26 22.23 3.37 -6.68
C PRO A 26 23.30 2.39 -6.18
N GLY A 27 23.70 2.49 -4.90
CA GLY A 27 24.62 1.55 -4.27
C GLY A 27 24.00 0.17 -3.99
N MET A 28 22.72 0.12 -3.62
CA MET A 28 21.99 -1.13 -3.34
C MET A 28 21.64 -1.90 -4.61
N TYR A 29 21.36 -1.20 -5.71
CA TYR A 29 20.87 -1.79 -6.96
C TYR A 29 21.69 -1.33 -8.18
N PRO A 30 22.97 -1.73 -8.29
CA PRO A 30 23.83 -1.31 -9.40
C PRO A 30 23.26 -1.70 -10.78
N THR A 31 22.49 -2.79 -10.85
CA THR A 31 21.83 -3.26 -12.07
C THR A 31 20.65 -2.39 -12.50
N LEU A 32 20.00 -1.70 -11.57
CA LEU A 32 18.94 -0.72 -11.84
C LEU A 32 19.49 0.69 -12.07
N TYR A 33 20.66 0.99 -11.47
CA TYR A 33 21.33 2.27 -11.56
C TYR A 33 22.75 2.11 -12.12
N PRO A 34 22.91 1.75 -13.42
CA PRO A 34 24.21 1.40 -14.00
C PRO A 34 25.23 2.54 -13.96
N TYR A 35 24.76 3.79 -13.89
CA TYR A 35 25.62 4.98 -13.80
C TYR A 35 25.82 5.48 -12.36
N GLY A 36 25.22 4.82 -11.35
CA GLY A 36 25.31 5.25 -9.96
C GLY A 36 24.58 6.57 -9.64
N VAL A 37 23.75 7.08 -10.55
CA VAL A 37 23.04 8.35 -10.43
C VAL A 37 21.53 8.17 -10.45
N GLY A 38 20.81 9.24 -10.09
CA GLY A 38 19.35 9.25 -10.09
C GLY A 38 18.78 8.43 -8.94
N GLY A 39 19.41 8.45 -7.76
CA GLY A 39 18.80 7.86 -6.58
C GLY A 39 17.65 8.71 -6.04
N PHE A 40 17.00 8.21 -4.99
CA PHE A 40 15.89 8.91 -4.35
C PHE A 40 16.34 10.20 -3.66
N GLU A 41 15.50 11.23 -3.69
CA GLU A 41 15.72 12.49 -2.94
C GLU A 41 17.05 13.17 -3.27
N ASP A 42 17.50 13.04 -4.52
CA ASP A 42 18.73 13.67 -5.02
C ASP A 42 18.61 15.20 -5.00
N PRO A 43 19.45 15.92 -4.22
CA PRO A 43 19.39 17.38 -4.12
C PRO A 43 19.82 18.08 -5.42
N THR A 44 20.46 17.37 -6.36
CA THR A 44 20.83 17.91 -7.67
C THR A 44 19.67 17.90 -8.66
N CYS A 45 18.58 17.19 -8.34
CA CYS A 45 17.40 17.13 -9.19
C CYS A 45 16.71 18.51 -9.25
N PRO A 46 16.46 19.07 -10.45
CA PRO A 46 15.83 20.39 -10.58
C PRO A 46 14.44 20.48 -9.93
N THR A 47 13.71 19.37 -9.91
CA THR A 47 12.37 19.26 -9.32
C THR A 47 12.41 18.28 -8.18
N ALA A 48 12.13 18.75 -6.96
CA ALA A 48 12.02 17.89 -5.80
C ALA A 48 10.86 16.89 -5.99
N LEU A 49 11.18 15.60 -6.01
CA LEU A 49 10.20 14.51 -6.04
C LEU A 49 10.10 13.90 -4.65
N SER A 50 8.88 13.58 -4.21
CA SER A 50 8.73 12.75 -3.02
C SER A 50 9.19 11.32 -3.31
N PHE A 51 9.65 10.62 -2.27
CA PHE A 51 10.05 9.22 -2.38
C PHE A 51 8.98 8.35 -3.07
N GLU A 52 7.72 8.52 -2.69
CA GLU A 52 6.59 7.81 -3.28
C GLU A 52 6.38 8.14 -4.77
N HIS A 53 6.45 9.42 -5.15
CA HIS A 53 6.28 9.83 -6.55
C HIS A 53 7.40 9.29 -7.43
N GLN A 54 8.65 9.32 -6.95
CA GLN A 54 9.80 8.79 -7.68
C GLN A 54 9.74 7.25 -7.80
N ALA A 55 9.29 6.56 -6.75
CA ALA A 55 9.07 5.11 -6.79
C ALA A 55 8.00 4.74 -7.83
N LYS A 56 6.88 5.46 -7.83
CA LYS A 56 5.83 5.30 -8.84
C LYS A 56 6.38 5.55 -10.25
N TYR A 57 7.17 6.61 -10.43
CA TYR A 57 7.83 6.89 -11.70
C TYR A 57 8.70 5.72 -12.18
N TYR A 58 9.55 5.14 -11.33
CA TYR A 58 10.36 3.97 -11.70
C TYR A 58 9.56 2.73 -12.07
N LEU A 59 8.37 2.56 -11.48
CA LEU A 59 7.42 1.50 -11.85
C LEU A 59 6.53 1.88 -13.05
N SER A 60 6.78 3.01 -13.70
CA SER A 60 6.02 3.48 -14.87
C SER A 60 6.90 3.84 -16.06
N ILE A 61 8.23 3.69 -15.95
CA ILE A 61 9.12 3.88 -17.09
C ILE A 61 8.93 2.74 -18.10
N SER A 62 9.26 3.01 -19.36
CA SER A 62 9.13 2.00 -20.43
C SER A 62 10.03 0.79 -20.22
N ASP A 63 11.18 0.98 -19.56
CA ASP A 63 12.06 -0.11 -19.13
C ASP A 63 11.53 -0.78 -17.85
N ARG A 64 11.04 -2.01 -18.00
CA ARG A 64 10.46 -2.79 -16.90
C ARG A 64 11.49 -3.42 -15.96
N SER A 65 12.77 -3.06 -16.06
CA SER A 65 13.83 -3.55 -15.16
C SER A 65 13.47 -3.42 -13.68
N PHE A 66 12.82 -2.31 -13.28
CA PHE A 66 12.34 -2.12 -11.90
C PHE A 66 11.18 -3.04 -11.51
N HIS A 67 10.31 -3.42 -12.46
CA HIS A 67 9.20 -4.33 -12.22
C HIS A 67 9.69 -5.73 -11.90
N TYR A 68 10.73 -6.16 -12.63
CA TYR A 68 11.27 -7.52 -12.56
C TYR A 68 12.28 -7.70 -11.43
N HIS A 69 12.71 -6.62 -10.79
CA HIS A 69 13.71 -6.71 -9.74
C HIS A 69 13.13 -7.35 -8.46
N TYR A 70 13.66 -8.51 -8.08
CA TYR A 70 13.13 -9.39 -7.04
C TYR A 70 12.89 -8.72 -5.67
N SER A 71 13.66 -7.69 -5.31
CA SER A 71 13.59 -7.04 -3.98
C SER A 71 13.25 -5.56 -4.00
N PHE A 72 13.22 -4.89 -5.16
CA PHE A 72 13.14 -3.44 -5.23
C PHE A 72 11.82 -2.93 -4.63
N ILE A 73 10.70 -3.50 -5.09
CA ILE A 73 9.35 -3.14 -4.64
C ILE A 73 9.19 -3.35 -3.13
N PHE A 74 9.72 -4.46 -2.60
CA PHE A 74 9.64 -4.77 -1.17
C PHE A 74 10.43 -3.77 -0.30
N VAL A 75 11.63 -3.39 -0.73
CA VAL A 75 12.45 -2.40 -0.01
C VAL A 75 11.81 -1.02 -0.06
N VAL A 76 11.32 -0.59 -1.23
CA VAL A 76 10.59 0.67 -1.38
C VAL A 76 9.35 0.70 -0.49
N LEU A 77 8.54 -0.37 -0.49
CA LEU A 77 7.36 -0.48 0.37
C LEU A 77 7.72 -0.44 1.86
N ASN A 78 8.77 -1.14 2.27
CA ASN A 78 9.23 -1.16 3.65
C ASN A 78 9.65 0.24 4.11
N ILE A 79 10.43 0.95 3.29
CA ILE A 79 10.83 2.34 3.57
C ILE A 79 9.61 3.26 3.67
N LEU A 80 8.63 3.14 2.77
CA LEU A 80 7.38 3.91 2.86
C LEU A 80 6.62 3.64 4.17
N GLN A 81 6.49 2.37 4.57
CA GLN A 81 5.85 2.00 5.84
C GLN A 81 6.62 2.53 7.05
N GLN A 82 7.96 2.45 7.02
CA GLN A 82 8.82 2.96 8.08
C GLN A 82 8.71 4.49 8.20
N ARG A 83 8.72 5.21 7.07
CA ARG A 83 8.53 6.66 7.04
C ARG A 83 7.17 7.08 7.60
N GLN A 84 6.10 6.37 7.28
CA GLN A 84 4.77 6.61 7.87
C GLN A 84 4.79 6.36 9.39
N ALA A 85 5.42 5.27 9.85
CA ALA A 85 5.55 4.97 11.27
C ALA A 85 6.35 6.05 12.01
N HIS A 86 7.49 6.49 11.46
CA HIS A 86 8.30 7.59 12.01
C HIS A 86 7.51 8.90 12.09
N LEU A 87 6.78 9.26 11.03
CA LEU A 87 5.96 10.48 10.99
C LEU A 87 4.89 10.47 12.09
N HIS A 88 4.15 9.38 12.22
CA HIS A 88 3.12 9.26 13.25
C HIS A 88 3.70 9.18 14.66
N THR A 89 4.86 8.55 14.83
CA THR A 89 5.60 8.54 16.10
C THR A 89 6.02 9.95 16.48
N HIS A 90 6.57 10.71 15.53
CA HIS A 90 6.98 12.11 15.71
C HIS A 90 5.81 12.99 16.17
N PHE A 91 4.66 12.89 15.52
CA PHE A 91 3.47 13.62 15.94
C PHE A 91 2.96 13.21 17.32
N THR A 92 3.19 11.96 17.72
CA THR A 92 2.75 11.44 19.01
C THR A 92 3.60 11.96 20.15
N VAL A 93 4.92 11.90 19.99
CA VAL A 93 5.87 12.39 20.99
C VAL A 93 5.71 13.91 21.20
N LYS A 94 5.27 14.65 20.17
CA LYS A 94 4.99 16.08 20.27
C LYS A 94 3.67 16.44 20.97
N LYS A 95 2.82 15.47 21.33
CA LYS A 95 1.58 15.76 22.06
C LYS A 95 1.92 16.15 23.50
N SER A 96 1.19 17.13 24.04
CA SER A 96 1.33 17.55 25.45
C SER A 96 1.02 16.43 26.44
N SER A 97 0.25 15.42 26.05
CA SER A 97 -0.06 14.26 26.88
C SER A 97 1.04 13.20 26.92
N PHE A 98 2.06 13.28 26.06
CA PHE A 98 3.03 12.20 25.86
C PHE A 98 3.74 11.79 27.14
N ASP A 99 4.24 12.75 27.94
CA ASP A 99 4.94 12.42 29.19
C ASP A 99 4.05 11.69 30.20
N SER A 100 2.77 12.06 30.25
CA SER A 100 1.78 11.36 31.09
C SER A 100 1.51 9.96 30.56
N ASP A 101 1.31 9.84 29.25
CA ASP A 101 1.00 8.57 28.58
C ASP A 101 2.20 7.59 28.68
N ALA A 102 3.44 8.09 28.55
CA ALA A 102 4.67 7.30 28.67
C ALA A 102 4.89 6.78 30.10
N ARG A 103 4.67 7.62 31.12
CA ARG A 103 4.71 7.18 32.53
C ARG A 103 3.65 6.12 32.81
N GLN A 104 2.43 6.31 32.27
CA GLN A 104 1.37 5.31 32.38
C GLN A 104 1.79 4.00 31.74
N LEU A 105 2.38 4.02 30.53
CA LEU A 105 2.88 2.83 29.85
C LEU A 105 3.93 2.07 30.65
N THR A 106 4.88 2.75 31.27
CA THR A 106 5.87 2.10 32.14
C THR A 106 5.26 1.55 33.44
N SER A 107 4.14 2.12 33.90
CA SER A 107 3.48 1.69 35.13
C SER A 107 2.53 0.49 34.97
N VAL A 108 2.16 0.12 33.73
CA VAL A 108 1.26 -1.02 33.49
C VAL A 108 2.00 -2.34 33.76
N SER A 109 1.45 -3.16 34.67
CA SER A 109 2.03 -4.47 34.96
C SER A 109 1.67 -5.51 33.89
N PRO A 110 2.57 -6.47 33.59
CA PRO A 110 2.27 -7.57 32.67
C PRO A 110 1.04 -8.39 33.09
N GLN A 111 0.80 -8.54 34.40
CA GLN A 111 -0.34 -9.28 34.94
C GLN A 111 -1.67 -8.59 34.60
N VAL A 112 -1.73 -7.26 34.65
CA VAL A 112 -2.92 -6.49 34.25
C VAL A 112 -3.20 -6.66 32.76
N LEU A 113 -2.17 -6.66 31.91
CA LEU A 113 -2.33 -6.90 30.47
C LEU A 113 -2.83 -8.32 30.17
N GLN A 114 -2.33 -9.32 30.90
CA GLN A 114 -2.77 -10.71 30.74
C GLN A 114 -4.22 -10.91 31.21
N HIS A 115 -4.63 -10.28 32.30
CA HIS A 115 -6.00 -10.36 32.76
C HIS A 115 -6.97 -9.65 31.80
N LEU A 116 -6.57 -8.47 31.30
CA LEU A 116 -7.28 -7.75 30.24
C LEU A 116 -7.43 -8.58 28.96
N SER A 117 -6.38 -9.28 28.52
CA SER A 117 -6.46 -10.08 27.28
C SER A 117 -7.49 -11.20 27.42
N VAL A 118 -7.51 -11.91 28.55
CA VAL A 118 -8.49 -12.97 28.83
C VAL A 118 -9.91 -12.39 28.88
N GLN A 119 -10.11 -11.26 29.55
CA GLN A 119 -11.42 -10.60 29.60
C GLN A 119 -11.93 -10.15 28.22
N LEU A 120 -11.03 -9.64 27.37
CA LEU A 120 -11.34 -9.24 26.00
C LEU A 120 -11.67 -10.45 25.12
N GLU A 121 -10.95 -11.56 25.26
CA GLU A 121 -11.21 -12.81 24.55
C GLU A 121 -12.55 -13.45 24.93
N CYS A 122 -12.95 -13.36 26.21
CA CYS A 122 -14.22 -13.88 26.69
C CYS A 122 -15.44 -12.97 26.38
N GLU A 123 -15.27 -11.89 25.59
CA GLU A 123 -16.28 -10.87 25.30
C GLU A 123 -16.99 -10.34 26.57
N SER A 124 -16.29 -10.34 27.70
CA SER A 124 -16.87 -9.91 28.97
C SER A 124 -17.19 -8.42 28.94
N LYS A 125 -18.24 -7.99 29.68
CA LYS A 125 -18.67 -6.59 29.69
C LYS A 125 -17.53 -5.70 30.18
N LEU A 126 -17.06 -4.79 29.32
CA LEU A 126 -16.05 -3.76 29.61
C LEU A 126 -16.43 -2.79 30.76
N SER A 127 -17.63 -2.91 31.31
CA SER A 127 -18.10 -2.13 32.46
C SER A 127 -17.49 -2.58 33.79
N ASN A 128 -16.92 -3.79 33.87
CA ASN A 128 -16.40 -4.37 35.11
C ASN A 128 -14.88 -4.25 35.26
N LEU A 129 -14.24 -3.42 34.44
CA LEU A 129 -12.79 -3.25 34.43
C LEU A 129 -12.32 -2.49 35.68
N SER A 130 -11.24 -2.98 36.29
CA SER A 130 -10.52 -2.26 37.34
C SER A 130 -9.99 -0.91 36.83
N PRO A 131 -9.68 0.05 37.71
CA PRO A 131 -9.08 1.32 37.29
C PRO A 131 -7.77 1.14 36.50
N GLU A 132 -6.96 0.15 36.88
CA GLU A 132 -5.70 -0.19 36.22
C GLU A 132 -5.95 -0.78 34.83
N GLU A 133 -6.94 -1.64 34.71
CA GLU A 133 -7.39 -2.24 33.45
C GLU A 133 -7.95 -1.19 32.49
N GLN A 134 -8.74 -0.24 33.01
CA GLN A 134 -9.24 0.90 32.22
C GLN A 134 -8.10 1.80 31.72
N SER A 135 -7.09 2.05 32.56
CA SER A 135 -5.91 2.82 32.18
C SER A 135 -5.11 2.11 31.08
N ALA A 136 -4.86 0.81 31.25
CA ALA A 136 -4.17 0.00 30.24
C ALA A 136 -4.97 -0.09 28.92
N LEU A 137 -6.31 -0.19 28.98
CA LEU A 137 -7.16 -0.14 27.79
C LEU A 137 -7.12 1.23 27.08
N LYS A 138 -7.13 2.33 27.84
CA LYS A 138 -7.00 3.68 27.30
C LYS A 138 -5.66 3.85 26.58
N LEU A 139 -4.59 3.34 27.17
CA LEU A 139 -3.26 3.35 26.59
C LEU A 139 -3.19 2.49 25.32
N LEU A 140 -3.78 1.29 25.33
CA LEU A 140 -3.88 0.43 24.14
C LEU A 140 -4.60 1.16 22.99
N ARG A 141 -5.65 1.92 23.28
CA ARG A 141 -6.32 2.76 22.26
C ARG A 141 -5.38 3.84 21.70
N GLN A 142 -4.59 4.49 22.55
CA GLN A 142 -3.62 5.50 22.10
C GLN A 142 -2.54 4.89 21.20
N VAL A 143 -1.99 3.73 21.57
CA VAL A 143 -1.01 3.00 20.75
C VAL A 143 -1.64 2.56 19.42
N ASN A 144 -2.84 2.00 19.46
CA ASN A 144 -3.57 1.57 18.26
C ASN A 144 -3.82 2.73 17.30
N MET A 145 -4.14 3.93 17.80
CA MET A 145 -4.30 5.13 16.95
C MET A 145 -3.07 5.46 16.11
N LEU A 146 -1.86 5.09 16.56
CA LEU A 146 -0.62 5.30 15.81
C LEU A 146 -0.51 4.30 14.67
N SER A 147 -0.76 3.02 14.99
CA SER A 147 -0.71 1.92 14.03
C SER A 147 -1.82 2.01 12.98
N ALA A 148 -2.94 2.69 13.27
CA ALA A 148 -4.09 2.85 12.36
C ALA A 148 -3.75 3.48 11.02
N ARG A 149 -2.65 4.24 10.95
CA ARG A 149 -2.20 4.96 9.76
C ARG A 149 -1.14 4.21 8.96
N ILE A 150 -0.63 3.10 9.50
CA ILE A 150 0.32 2.24 8.81
C ILE A 150 -0.48 1.28 7.91
N PRO A 151 -0.29 1.33 6.58
CA PRO A 151 -0.99 0.45 5.66
C PRO A 151 -0.77 -1.03 6.01
N GLY A 152 -1.84 -1.83 5.95
CA GLY A 152 -1.80 -3.27 6.24
C GLY A 152 -1.83 -3.64 7.73
N SER A 153 -1.76 -2.67 8.65
CA SER A 153 -1.88 -2.96 10.08
C SER A 153 -3.29 -3.43 10.46
N GLN A 154 -3.42 -4.20 11.54
CA GLN A 154 -4.73 -4.62 12.06
C GLN A 154 -5.63 -3.42 12.38
N VAL A 155 -5.05 -2.34 12.92
CA VAL A 155 -5.82 -1.15 13.24
C VAL A 155 -6.25 -0.39 11.98
N SER A 156 -5.47 -0.43 10.90
CA SER A 156 -5.90 0.08 9.59
C SER A 156 -7.15 -0.66 9.10
N LYS A 157 -7.24 -1.98 9.30
CA LYS A 157 -8.45 -2.76 8.96
C LYS A 157 -9.67 -2.33 9.79
N ILE A 158 -9.49 -2.17 11.10
CA ILE A 158 -10.56 -1.65 11.99
C ILE A 158 -11.00 -0.25 11.55
N PHE A 159 -10.06 0.61 11.16
CA PHE A 159 -10.35 1.94 10.67
C PHE A 159 -11.17 1.92 9.36
N MET A 160 -10.87 1.00 8.44
CA MET A 160 -11.68 0.78 7.23
C MET A 160 -13.11 0.32 7.59
N HIS A 161 -13.28 -0.59 8.55
CA HIS A 161 -14.61 -0.99 9.01
C HIS A 161 -15.40 0.19 9.60
N ASN A 162 -14.74 1.08 10.35
CA ASN A 162 -15.39 2.28 10.87
C ASN A 162 -15.77 3.26 9.75
N LYS A 163 -14.96 3.38 8.69
CA LYS A 163 -15.34 4.15 7.49
C LYS A 163 -16.60 3.56 6.83
N ILE A 164 -16.65 2.24 6.66
CA ILE A 164 -17.85 1.56 6.13
C ILE A 164 -19.06 1.89 7.01
N ARG A 165 -18.96 1.76 8.35
CA ARG A 165 -20.06 2.12 9.27
C ARG A 165 -20.49 3.58 9.14
N ASN A 166 -19.55 4.50 8.94
CA ASN A 166 -19.87 5.91 8.72
C ASN A 166 -20.63 6.13 7.39
N TYR A 167 -20.29 5.38 6.34
CA TYR A 167 -21.07 5.38 5.10
C TYR A 167 -22.51 4.93 5.34
N TYR A 168 -22.73 3.90 6.17
CA TYR A 168 -24.07 3.45 6.52
C TYR A 168 -24.86 4.54 7.24
N GLY A 169 -24.21 5.26 8.17
CA GLY A 169 -24.85 6.34 8.91
C GLY A 169 -25.22 7.54 8.04
N TYR A 170 -24.44 7.84 7.00
CA TYR A 170 -24.64 9.02 6.15
C TYR A 170 -25.50 8.74 4.90
N PHE A 171 -25.25 7.62 4.20
CA PHE A 171 -25.94 7.26 2.96
C PHE A 171 -27.05 6.23 3.15
N GLY A 172 -27.17 5.63 4.34
CA GLY A 172 -28.08 4.51 4.59
C GLY A 172 -27.46 3.16 4.22
N LEU A 173 -28.28 2.12 4.22
CA LEU A 173 -27.84 0.75 3.94
C LEU A 173 -27.30 0.63 2.50
N PRO A 174 -26.16 -0.05 2.28
CA PRO A 174 -25.68 -0.31 0.94
C PRO A 174 -26.63 -1.28 0.23
N HIS A 175 -27.05 -0.90 -0.97
CA HIS A 175 -27.89 -1.74 -1.81
C HIS A 175 -27.11 -2.90 -2.44
N ILE A 176 -25.81 -2.72 -2.63
CA ILE A 176 -24.94 -3.68 -3.32
C ILE A 176 -23.66 -3.84 -2.51
N PHE A 177 -23.32 -5.10 -2.25
CA PHE A 177 -22.02 -5.53 -1.78
C PHE A 177 -21.48 -6.50 -2.81
N PHE A 178 -20.37 -6.17 -3.46
CA PHE A 178 -19.79 -7.01 -4.51
C PHE A 178 -18.27 -7.04 -4.40
N THR A 179 -17.68 -8.20 -4.70
CA THR A 179 -16.24 -8.38 -4.78
C THR A 179 -15.83 -8.37 -6.25
N PHE A 180 -14.99 -7.42 -6.63
CA PHE A 180 -14.43 -7.38 -7.97
C PHE A 180 -13.13 -8.19 -8.01
N ASN A 181 -13.13 -9.32 -8.70
CA ASN A 181 -11.96 -10.19 -8.83
C ASN A 181 -11.69 -10.53 -10.30
N PRO A 182 -11.09 -9.61 -11.08
CA PRO A 182 -10.76 -9.87 -12.47
C PRO A 182 -9.64 -10.91 -12.57
N SER A 183 -9.84 -11.95 -13.40
CA SER A 183 -8.81 -12.97 -13.61
C SER A 183 -7.77 -12.50 -14.64
N ALA A 184 -6.59 -12.11 -14.15
CA ALA A 184 -5.43 -11.83 -15.01
C ALA A 184 -4.97 -13.09 -15.77
N ALA A 185 -5.08 -14.27 -15.13
CA ALA A 185 -4.65 -15.54 -15.69
C ALA A 185 -5.44 -15.97 -16.95
N HIS A 186 -6.61 -15.39 -17.21
CA HIS A 186 -7.43 -15.71 -18.38
C HIS A 186 -7.72 -14.47 -19.25
N SER A 187 -7.01 -13.36 -19.02
CA SER A 187 -7.27 -12.10 -19.71
C SER A 187 -6.24 -11.81 -20.80
N PHE A 188 -6.72 -11.61 -22.04
CA PHE A 188 -5.88 -11.12 -23.14
C PHE A 188 -5.43 -9.67 -22.91
N ILE A 189 -6.22 -8.87 -22.18
CA ILE A 189 -5.85 -7.49 -21.79
C ILE A 189 -4.61 -7.54 -20.92
N PHE A 190 -4.56 -8.47 -19.95
CA PHE A 190 -3.38 -8.66 -19.12
C PHE A 190 -2.15 -9.03 -19.96
N GLN A 191 -2.27 -9.89 -20.99
CA GLN A 191 -1.12 -10.25 -21.84
C GLN A 191 -0.54 -9.04 -22.56
N VAL A 192 -1.39 -8.15 -23.08
CA VAL A 192 -0.92 -6.90 -23.70
C VAL A 192 -0.30 -5.97 -22.66
N MET A 193 -0.90 -5.84 -21.48
CA MET A 193 -0.33 -5.04 -20.39
C MET A 193 0.97 -5.62 -19.85
N PHE A 194 1.18 -6.93 -19.92
CA PHE A 194 2.45 -7.60 -19.63
C PHE A 194 3.51 -7.31 -20.72
N GLY A 195 3.11 -6.87 -21.90
CA GLY A 195 3.99 -6.56 -23.03
C GLY A 195 4.09 -7.69 -24.06
N ASP A 196 3.13 -8.61 -24.11
CA ASP A 196 3.10 -9.63 -25.16
C ASP A 196 2.67 -9.03 -26.50
N THR A 197 3.63 -8.90 -27.43
CA THR A 197 3.41 -8.38 -28.78
C THR A 197 2.71 -9.37 -29.72
N THR A 198 2.51 -10.62 -29.30
CA THR A 198 1.81 -11.64 -30.11
C THR A 198 0.28 -11.53 -30.00
N VAL A 199 -0.23 -10.82 -28.99
CA VAL A 199 -1.65 -10.61 -28.77
C VAL A 199 -2.11 -9.33 -29.46
N ASP A 200 -2.91 -9.49 -30.51
CA ASP A 200 -3.48 -8.38 -31.29
C ASP A 200 -4.93 -8.10 -30.88
N LEU A 201 -5.15 -7.00 -30.15
CA LEU A 201 -6.48 -6.57 -29.68
C LEU A 201 -7.40 -6.06 -30.79
N SER A 202 -6.88 -5.83 -32.00
CA SER A 202 -7.73 -5.45 -33.15
C SER A 202 -8.51 -6.64 -33.70
N GLN A 203 -8.09 -7.86 -33.37
CA GLN A 203 -8.77 -9.08 -33.80
C GLN A 203 -10.00 -9.35 -32.95
N ARG A 204 -11.06 -9.83 -33.58
CA ARG A 204 -12.31 -10.23 -32.89
C ARG A 204 -12.07 -11.34 -31.86
N LEU A 205 -11.14 -12.25 -32.16
CA LEU A 205 -10.73 -13.36 -31.31
C LEU A 205 -9.19 -13.43 -31.36
N PRO A 206 -8.49 -12.67 -30.50
CA PRO A 206 -7.03 -12.72 -30.44
C PRO A 206 -6.56 -14.13 -30.09
N HIS A 207 -5.44 -14.56 -30.69
CA HIS A 207 -4.78 -15.78 -30.25
C HIS A 207 -4.27 -15.60 -28.82
N ILE A 208 -4.63 -16.52 -27.93
CA ILE A 208 -4.24 -16.47 -26.51
C ILE A 208 -3.19 -17.55 -26.25
N PRO A 209 -2.05 -17.21 -25.60
CA PRO A 209 -1.08 -18.20 -25.15
C PRO A 209 -1.67 -19.25 -24.19
N GLU A 210 -0.95 -20.35 -23.98
CA GLU A 210 -1.40 -21.40 -23.07
C GLU A 210 -1.52 -20.89 -21.62
N GLY A 211 -2.50 -21.42 -20.87
CA GLY A 211 -2.84 -20.92 -19.53
C GLY A 211 -1.70 -20.97 -18.50
N TRP A 212 -0.78 -21.94 -18.59
CA TRP A 212 0.38 -22.01 -17.69
C TRP A 212 1.35 -20.84 -17.91
N LEU A 213 1.52 -20.40 -19.17
CA LEU A 213 2.37 -19.27 -19.51
C LEU A 213 1.80 -17.97 -18.94
N HIS A 214 0.47 -17.84 -18.87
CA HIS A 214 -0.17 -16.70 -18.21
C HIS A 214 0.16 -16.64 -16.71
N ALA A 215 0.11 -17.77 -16.02
CA ALA A 215 0.44 -17.84 -14.59
C ALA A 215 1.90 -17.43 -14.34
N ILE A 216 2.82 -17.87 -15.21
CA ILE A 216 4.23 -17.46 -15.14
C ILE A 216 4.39 -15.95 -15.37
N ARG A 217 3.71 -15.40 -16.39
CA ARG A 217 3.76 -13.95 -16.69
C ARG A 217 3.19 -13.12 -15.54
N LEU A 218 2.07 -13.56 -14.97
CA LEU A 218 1.48 -12.95 -13.78
C LEU A 218 2.45 -12.94 -12.60
N ALA A 219 3.14 -14.05 -12.34
CA ALA A 219 4.14 -14.12 -11.28
C ALA A 219 5.40 -13.27 -11.58
N LYS A 220 5.75 -13.11 -12.85
CA LYS A 220 6.95 -12.39 -13.29
C LYS A 220 6.81 -10.87 -13.21
N ASP A 221 5.62 -10.32 -13.45
CA ASP A 221 5.37 -8.88 -13.44
C ASP A 221 4.18 -8.53 -12.52
N PRO A 222 4.39 -8.50 -11.19
CA PRO A 222 3.33 -8.15 -10.24
C PRO A 222 2.87 -6.70 -10.39
N VAL A 223 3.68 -5.82 -10.98
CA VAL A 223 3.32 -4.43 -11.25
C VAL A 223 2.29 -4.37 -12.38
N ALA A 224 2.54 -5.06 -13.50
CA ALA A 224 1.57 -5.16 -14.59
C ALA A 224 0.25 -5.81 -14.12
N ALA A 225 0.32 -6.75 -13.17
CA ALA A 225 -0.87 -7.33 -12.55
C ALA A 225 -1.70 -6.30 -11.77
N ALA A 226 -1.04 -5.45 -10.98
CA ALA A 226 -1.68 -4.37 -10.25
C ALA A 226 -2.27 -3.30 -11.19
N GLU A 227 -1.53 -2.91 -12.23
CA GLU A 227 -2.01 -1.99 -13.26
C GLU A 227 -3.23 -2.57 -14.00
N PHE A 228 -3.22 -3.86 -14.31
CA PHE A 228 -4.34 -4.55 -14.92
C PHE A 228 -5.60 -4.52 -14.05
N PHE A 229 -5.45 -4.80 -12.75
CA PHE A 229 -6.55 -4.69 -11.81
C PHE A 229 -7.12 -3.26 -11.77
N GLU A 230 -6.24 -2.26 -11.62
CA GLU A 230 -6.63 -0.85 -11.56
C GLU A 230 -7.33 -0.40 -12.84
N PHE A 231 -6.80 -0.78 -14.00
CA PHE A 231 -7.40 -0.50 -15.30
C PHE A 231 -8.83 -1.07 -15.41
N LEU A 232 -9.01 -2.33 -15.03
CA LEU A 232 -10.33 -2.96 -15.10
C LEU A 232 -11.31 -2.39 -14.07
N PHE A 233 -10.83 -2.06 -12.87
CA PHE A 233 -11.63 -1.41 -11.85
C PHE A 233 -12.14 -0.04 -12.36
N GLN A 234 -11.25 0.77 -12.92
CA GLN A 234 -11.64 2.06 -13.50
C GLN A 234 -12.59 1.90 -14.68
N CYS A 235 -12.35 0.93 -15.57
CA CYS A 235 -13.24 0.65 -16.69
C CYS A 235 -14.65 0.22 -16.23
N LEU A 236 -14.74 -0.68 -15.25
CA LEU A 236 -16.00 -1.11 -14.67
C LEU A 236 -16.78 0.08 -14.12
N PHE A 237 -16.15 0.88 -13.26
CA PHE A 237 -16.82 2.00 -12.61
C PHE A 237 -17.20 3.09 -13.60
N ARG A 238 -16.31 3.43 -14.53
CA ARG A 238 -16.56 4.51 -15.50
C ARG A 238 -17.62 4.13 -16.53
N TYR A 239 -17.50 2.96 -17.14
CA TYR A 239 -18.30 2.61 -18.30
C TYR A 239 -19.53 1.76 -17.97
N LEU A 240 -19.43 0.84 -17.00
CA LEU A 240 -20.58 -0.01 -16.64
C LEU A 240 -21.45 0.66 -15.57
N PHE A 241 -20.83 1.28 -14.58
CA PHE A 241 -21.54 1.92 -13.46
C PHE A 241 -21.79 3.43 -13.66
N GLY A 242 -21.19 4.04 -14.70
CA GLY A 242 -21.38 5.46 -14.97
C GLY A 242 -20.84 6.35 -13.85
N TRP A 243 -19.68 6.04 -13.28
CA TRP A 243 -19.05 6.82 -12.21
C TRP A 243 -17.97 7.77 -12.75
N ASP A 244 -18.06 9.05 -12.39
CA ASP A 244 -17.04 10.06 -12.66
C ASP A 244 -16.09 10.19 -11.45
N PHE A 245 -14.89 9.64 -11.58
CA PHE A 245 -13.86 9.71 -10.54
C PHE A 245 -13.37 11.13 -10.24
N ASN A 246 -13.43 12.05 -11.22
CA ASN A 246 -12.98 13.43 -11.00
C ASN A 246 -14.03 14.22 -10.20
N LYS A 247 -15.32 13.97 -10.45
CA LYS A 247 -16.41 14.63 -9.74
C LYS A 247 -16.85 13.91 -8.47
N GLY A 248 -16.46 12.65 -8.29
CA GLY A 248 -16.86 11.83 -7.15
C GLY A 248 -18.37 11.57 -7.12
N GLN A 249 -19.01 11.42 -8.29
CA GLN A 249 -20.45 11.19 -8.42
C GLN A 249 -20.77 10.45 -9.72
N SER A 250 -22.01 9.98 -9.85
CA SER A 250 -22.49 9.39 -11.10
C SER A 250 -22.57 10.40 -12.25
N THR A 251 -22.42 9.90 -13.46
CA THR A 251 -22.72 10.63 -14.70
C THR A 251 -24.22 10.95 -14.77
N ALA A 252 -24.57 11.92 -15.62
CA ALA A 252 -25.95 12.33 -15.84
C ALA A 252 -26.85 11.21 -16.40
N GLU A 253 -26.26 10.25 -17.11
CA GLU A 253 -26.96 9.09 -17.68
C GLU A 253 -27.05 7.93 -16.68
N GLY A 254 -26.16 7.88 -15.67
CA GLY A 254 -26.02 6.74 -14.77
C GLY A 254 -25.39 5.53 -15.45
N GLY A 255 -25.40 4.39 -14.77
CA GLY A 255 -24.95 3.11 -15.33
C GLY A 255 -25.99 2.01 -15.18
N ILE A 256 -25.56 0.75 -15.31
CA ILE A 256 -26.44 -0.43 -15.17
C ILE A 256 -27.11 -0.52 -13.79
N LEU A 257 -26.51 0.11 -12.77
CA LEU A 257 -27.02 0.18 -11.40
C LEU A 257 -27.82 1.47 -11.13
N GLY A 258 -28.13 2.26 -12.16
CA GLY A 258 -28.68 3.60 -12.03
C GLY A 258 -27.62 4.62 -11.60
N HIS A 259 -28.03 5.63 -10.83
CA HIS A 259 -27.12 6.61 -10.24
C HIS A 259 -26.61 6.12 -8.88
N ILE A 260 -25.32 5.79 -8.83
CA ILE A 260 -24.60 5.56 -7.59
C ILE A 260 -24.46 6.89 -6.85
N GLN A 261 -25.01 6.95 -5.64
CA GLN A 261 -24.85 8.10 -4.74
C GLN A 261 -23.46 8.13 -4.09
N ALA A 262 -22.97 6.96 -3.66
CA ALA A 262 -21.65 6.80 -3.08
C ALA A 262 -21.18 5.35 -3.20
N PHE A 263 -19.86 5.14 -3.23
CA PHE A 263 -19.26 3.83 -3.04
C PHE A 263 -18.07 3.93 -2.10
N TYR A 264 -17.75 2.82 -1.45
CA TYR A 264 -16.53 2.63 -0.67
C TYR A 264 -15.86 1.35 -1.16
N GLY A 265 -14.62 1.46 -1.61
CA GLY A 265 -13.84 0.34 -2.14
C GLY A 265 -12.53 0.18 -1.39
N THR A 266 -12.11 -1.07 -1.19
CA THR A 266 -10.80 -1.43 -0.62
C THR A 266 -10.19 -2.52 -1.48
N THR A 267 -8.88 -2.43 -1.69
CA THR A 267 -8.08 -3.47 -2.35
C THR A 267 -7.34 -4.27 -1.28
N GLU A 268 -7.25 -5.58 -1.46
CA GLU A 268 -6.43 -6.47 -0.63
C GLU A 268 -5.05 -6.71 -1.24
#